data_AF-A0A7R9DV82-F1
#
_entry.id   AF-A0A7R9DV82-F1
#
_cell.length_a   1.000
_cell.length_b   1.000
_cell.length_c   1.000
_cell.angle_alpha   90.00
_cell.angle_beta   90.00
_cell.angle_gamma   90.00
#
_symmetry.space_group_name_H-M   'P 1'
#
loop_
_entity.id
_entity.type
_entity.pdbx_description
1 polymer ?
#
loop_
_entity_poly.entity_id
_entity_poly.type
_entity_poly.pdbx_seq_one_letter_code
_entity_poly.pdbx_strand_id
1 'polypeptide(L)'
;STVLGITERQFNAALPPQMWYMVKSFYLLLSAYQIRCGYPTRILGNVLCKRYNILNYVLFKGYLLVPFLFELRTIMDWVWTNTTMTLMDWLKMEDIFNNIFQHKCARRMESEYPQPRGERKNPTVKYLMGGGALVVIIGILWFPLVLFALGNTVGKPNLPYDVTLSLRIGPYQPVYTMSAQNNSIYRVAIIARPVYERPPQVSSWPEVDLPAPGVGLVGPYPLYRGGMRGRVGRVWGGGMGWRLLLSFGEEKEDS
;
A
#
# COMPACT_ATOMS: atom_id res chain seq x y z
N SER A 1 0.22 0.98 30.62
CA SER A 1 1.66 0.68 30.43
C SER A 1 1.92 -0.52 29.51
N THR A 2 1.00 -0.85 28.59
CA THR A 2 1.03 -2.15 27.88
C THR A 2 1.63 -2.10 26.46
N VAL A 3 1.92 -0.91 25.93
CA VAL A 3 2.43 -0.74 24.54
C VAL A 3 3.96 -0.88 24.47
N LEU A 4 4.68 -0.69 25.58
CA LEU A 4 6.15 -0.72 25.62
C LEU A 4 6.77 -2.14 25.55
N GLY A 5 5.96 -3.19 25.63
CA GLY A 5 6.43 -4.59 25.63
C GLY A 5 6.22 -5.34 24.31
N ILE A 6 5.53 -4.76 23.32
CA ILE A 6 5.16 -5.46 22.07
C ILE A 6 6.21 -5.25 20.96
N THR A 7 7.03 -4.20 21.09
CA THR A 7 8.17 -3.93 20.21
C THR A 7 9.38 -3.66 21.09
N GLU A 8 10.44 -4.47 20.97
CA GLU A 8 11.67 -4.41 21.79
C GLU A 8 12.52 -3.13 21.60
N ARG A 9 11.93 -2.04 21.13
CA ARG A 9 12.63 -0.77 20.91
C ARG A 9 12.49 0.11 22.14
N GLN A 10 13.61 0.65 22.59
CA GLN A 10 13.64 1.62 23.68
C GLN A 10 12.78 2.84 23.32
N PHE A 11 12.02 3.37 24.30
CA PHE A 11 11.15 4.54 24.13
C PHE A 11 11.91 5.79 23.64
N ASN A 12 13.20 5.90 23.98
CA ASN A 12 14.08 7.00 23.55
C ASN A 12 14.71 6.82 22.16
N ALA A 13 14.46 5.70 21.48
CA ALA A 13 15.04 5.44 20.17
C ALA A 13 14.35 6.23 19.04
N ALA A 14 13.12 6.72 19.26
CA ALA A 14 12.34 7.41 18.25
C ALA A 14 11.59 8.62 18.83
N LEU A 15 11.51 9.70 18.04
CA LEU A 15 10.82 10.94 18.41
C LEU A 15 9.28 10.83 18.51
N PRO A 16 8.55 10.05 17.68
CA PRO A 16 7.08 10.05 17.70
C PRO A 16 6.45 9.65 19.05
N PRO A 17 6.92 8.59 19.75
CA PRO A 17 6.42 8.23 21.08
C PRO A 17 6.65 9.32 22.14
N GLN A 18 7.79 10.02 22.07
CA GLN A 18 8.12 11.11 22.99
C GLN A 18 7.18 12.31 22.80
N MET A 19 6.93 12.73 21.55
CA MET A 19 5.99 13.81 21.25
C MET A 19 4.57 13.45 21.71
N TRP A 20 4.13 12.21 21.49
CA TRP A 20 2.83 11.74 21.97
C TRP A 20 2.70 11.82 23.49
N TYR A 21 3.74 11.41 24.22
CA TYR A 21 3.77 11.53 25.68
C TYR A 21 3.67 12.98 26.14
N MET A 22 4.40 13.90 25.51
CA MET A 22 4.32 15.33 25.82
C MET A 22 2.91 15.89 25.61
N VAL A 23 2.25 15.56 24.50
CA VAL A 23 0.85 15.98 24.23
C VAL A 23 -0.10 15.43 25.30
N LYS A 24 0.06 14.17 25.71
CA LYS A 24 -0.75 13.57 26.78
C LYS A 24 -0.52 14.24 28.13
N SER A 25 0.71 14.62 28.46
CA SER A 25 1.02 15.35 29.69
C SER A 25 0.33 16.71 29.73
N PHE A 26 0.35 17.47 28.64
CA PHE A 26 -0.41 18.73 28.55
C PHE A 26 -1.92 18.52 28.67
N TYR A 27 -2.47 17.48 28.03
CA TYR A 27 -3.89 17.13 28.16
C TYR A 27 -4.28 16.84 29.62
N LEU A 28 -3.47 16.06 30.34
CA LEU A 28 -3.71 15.74 31.75
C LEU A 28 -3.60 16.97 32.64
N LEU A 29 -2.66 17.87 32.37
CA LEU A 29 -2.51 19.14 33.10
C LEU A 29 -3.75 20.02 32.93
N LEU A 30 -4.25 20.18 31.69
CA LEU A 30 -5.46 20.95 31.41
C LEU A 30 -6.70 20.31 32.03
N SER A 31 -6.80 18.98 32.03
CA SER A 31 -7.89 18.24 32.67
C SER A 31 -7.90 18.44 34.20
N ALA A 32 -6.73 18.35 34.85
CA ALA A 32 -6.61 18.63 36.28
C ALA A 32 -6.97 20.08 36.62
N TYR A 33 -6.55 21.03 35.77
CA TYR A 33 -6.91 22.44 35.92
C TYR A 33 -8.43 22.65 35.82
N GLN A 34 -9.10 21.97 34.88
CA GLN A 34 -10.55 22.04 34.74
C GLN A 34 -11.29 21.51 35.98
N ILE A 35 -10.83 20.41 36.59
CA ILE A 35 -11.41 19.88 37.84
C ILE A 35 -11.21 20.88 38.98
N ARG A 36 -10.06 21.56 39.05
CA ARG A 36 -9.77 22.57 40.08
C ARG A 36 -10.66 23.81 39.96
N CYS A 37 -10.91 24.31 38.75
CA CYS A 37 -11.70 25.51 38.52
C CYS A 37 -13.22 25.26 38.49
N GLY A 38 -13.65 24.00 38.35
CA GLY A 38 -15.05 23.63 38.24
C GLY A 38 -15.64 23.86 36.85
N TYR A 39 -16.86 23.37 36.64
CA TYR A 39 -17.56 23.42 35.34
C TYR A 39 -18.59 24.55 35.30
N PRO A 40 -18.67 25.33 34.20
CA PRO A 40 -19.68 26.38 34.05
C PRO A 40 -21.08 25.79 33.81
N THR A 41 -22.13 26.53 34.15
CA THR A 41 -23.53 26.07 34.06
C THR A 41 -24.12 26.08 32.64
N ARG A 42 -23.44 26.69 31.66
CA ARG A 42 -23.89 26.77 30.25
C ARG A 42 -22.85 26.13 29.31
N ILE A 43 -22.96 24.82 29.12
CA ILE A 43 -22.03 24.00 28.32
C ILE A 43 -22.50 23.69 26.89
N LEU A 44 -23.79 23.91 26.59
CA LEU A 44 -24.45 23.39 25.38
C LEU A 44 -24.15 24.19 24.09
N GLY A 45 -23.08 24.98 24.05
CA GLY A 45 -22.77 25.88 22.92
C GLY A 45 -21.50 25.48 22.18
N ASN A 46 -21.56 25.44 20.86
CA ASN A 46 -20.36 25.26 20.02
C ASN A 46 -19.41 26.46 20.18
N VAL A 47 -18.16 26.19 20.56
CA VAL A 47 -17.12 27.22 20.75
C VAL A 47 -16.88 28.02 19.48
N LEU A 48 -16.93 27.37 18.31
CA LEU A 48 -16.69 28.00 17.01
C LEU A 48 -17.80 28.99 16.62
N CYS A 49 -19.01 28.79 17.13
CA CYS A 49 -20.18 29.58 16.76
C CYS A 49 -20.42 30.81 17.66
N LYS A 50 -19.50 31.14 18.58
CA LYS A 50 -19.66 32.28 19.51
C LYS A 50 -19.46 33.65 18.88
N ARG A 51 -18.66 33.75 17.81
CA ARG A 51 -18.38 35.02 17.09
C ARG A 51 -18.63 34.83 15.60
N TYR A 52 -19.15 35.86 14.94
CA TYR A 52 -19.52 35.84 13.52
C TYR A 52 -18.41 36.47 12.64
N ASN A 53 -17.18 35.95 12.77
CA ASN A 53 -16.02 36.42 12.02
C ASN A 53 -15.74 35.50 10.82
N ILE A 54 -15.03 36.00 9.80
CA ILE A 54 -14.60 35.19 8.65
C ILE A 54 -13.74 33.99 9.06
N LEU A 55 -12.87 34.16 10.06
CA LEU A 55 -12.04 33.07 10.60
C LEU A 55 -12.90 31.95 11.19
N ASN A 56 -13.93 32.30 11.96
CA ASN A 56 -14.86 31.32 12.51
C ASN A 56 -15.70 30.66 11.44
N TYR A 57 -16.09 31.39 10.39
CA TYR A 57 -16.78 30.82 9.22
C TYR A 57 -15.93 29.74 8.54
N VAL A 58 -14.66 30.04 8.27
CA VAL A 58 -13.74 29.09 7.63
C VAL A 58 -13.44 27.90 8.53
N LEU A 59 -13.16 28.11 9.82
CA LEU A 59 -12.94 27.03 10.78
C LEU A 59 -14.17 26.13 10.93
N PHE A 60 -15.37 26.72 10.95
CA PHE A 60 -16.62 25.97 11.03
C PHE A 60 -16.88 25.15 9.76
N LYS A 61 -16.60 25.70 8.57
CA LYS A 61 -16.63 24.94 7.31
C LYS A 61 -15.62 23.80 7.31
N GLY A 62 -14.41 24.03 7.84
CA GLY A 62 -13.39 22.99 8.01
C GLY A 62 -13.83 21.89 8.98
N TYR A 63 -14.46 22.25 10.09
CA TYR A 63 -15.03 21.32 11.06
C TYR A 63 -16.08 20.38 10.43
N LEU A 64 -16.95 20.92 9.56
CA LEU A 64 -17.96 20.13 8.83
C LEU A 64 -17.37 19.25 7.71
N LEU A 65 -16.18 19.57 7.20
CA LEU A 65 -15.51 18.78 6.16
C LEU A 65 -14.94 17.45 6.71
N VAL A 66 -14.64 17.40 8.02
CA VAL A 66 -14.10 16.19 8.64
C VAL A 66 -15.18 15.11 8.66
N PRO A 67 -14.96 13.95 8.04
CA PRO A 67 -15.97 12.90 7.97
C PRO A 67 -16.32 12.39 9.37
N PHE A 68 -17.59 12.09 9.60
CA PHE A 68 -18.18 11.58 10.85
C PHE A 68 -18.03 12.46 12.10
N LEU A 69 -17.14 13.46 12.10
CA LEU A 69 -16.84 14.26 13.28
C LEU A 69 -18.06 15.06 13.74
N PHE A 70 -18.79 15.69 12.82
CA PHE A 70 -20.02 16.40 13.12
C PHE A 70 -21.13 15.46 13.61
N GLU A 71 -21.30 14.31 12.96
CA GLU A 71 -22.35 13.34 13.30
C GLU A 71 -22.13 12.77 14.71
N LEU A 72 -20.90 12.33 15.00
CA LEU A 72 -20.53 11.80 16.32
C LEU A 72 -20.70 12.85 17.41
N ARG A 73 -20.32 14.12 17.15
CA ARG A 73 -20.54 15.22 18.08
C ARG A 73 -22.02 15.39 18.41
N THR A 74 -22.87 15.41 17.39
CA THR A 74 -24.31 15.67 17.55
C THR A 74 -25.03 14.54 18.27
N ILE A 75 -24.68 13.28 17.94
CA ILE A 75 -25.20 12.10 18.65
C ILE A 75 -24.76 12.12 20.11
N MET A 76 -23.48 12.41 20.36
CA MET A 76 -22.92 12.50 21.70
C MET A 76 -23.61 13.58 22.56
N ASP A 77 -23.89 14.74 21.98
CA ASP A 77 -24.67 15.79 22.65
C ASP A 77 -26.07 15.32 22.99
N TRP A 78 -26.75 14.68 22.04
CA TRP A 78 -28.12 14.19 22.24
C TRP A 78 -28.18 13.13 23.35
N VAL A 79 -27.24 12.18 23.38
CA VAL A 79 -27.20 11.10 24.39
C VAL A 79 -27.03 11.64 25.81
N TRP A 80 -26.24 12.69 26.00
CA TRP A 80 -25.93 13.24 27.33
C TRP A 80 -26.72 14.51 27.69
N THR A 81 -27.69 14.90 26.87
CA THR A 81 -28.57 16.05 27.14
C THR A 81 -29.96 15.57 27.50
N ASN A 82 -30.54 16.12 28.57
CA ASN A 82 -31.94 15.87 28.92
C ASN A 82 -32.86 16.61 27.93
N THR A 83 -33.33 15.91 26.89
CA THR A 83 -34.23 16.45 25.86
C THR A 83 -35.42 15.51 25.63
N THR A 84 -36.57 16.08 25.28
CA THR A 84 -37.78 15.33 24.91
C THR A 84 -37.85 15.02 23.41
N MET A 85 -36.92 15.56 22.62
CA MET A 85 -36.91 15.44 21.17
C MET A 85 -36.25 14.13 20.71
N THR A 86 -36.80 13.53 19.66
CA THR A 86 -36.21 12.33 19.04
C THR A 86 -34.86 12.64 18.39
N LEU A 87 -34.01 11.62 18.22
CA LEU A 87 -32.69 11.77 17.59
C LEU A 87 -32.76 12.40 16.19
N MET A 88 -33.74 12.00 15.38
CA MET A 88 -33.87 12.50 14.01
C MET A 88 -34.28 13.97 13.97
N ASP A 89 -35.13 14.39 14.90
CA ASP A 89 -35.53 15.80 15.01
C ASP A 89 -34.38 16.64 15.59
N TRP A 90 -33.55 16.06 16.46
CA TRP A 90 -32.29 16.68 16.93
C TRP A 90 -31.29 16.91 15.81
N LEU A 91 -31.05 15.90 14.99
CA LEU A 91 -30.17 16.02 13.82
C LEU A 91 -30.67 17.09 12.84
N LYS A 92 -31.98 17.15 12.58
CA LYS A 92 -32.57 18.20 11.73
C LYS A 92 -32.36 19.60 12.31
N MET A 93 -32.57 19.77 13.62
CA MET A 93 -32.38 21.06 14.29
C MET A 93 -30.93 21.55 14.20
N GLU A 94 -29.95 20.67 14.43
CA GLU A 94 -28.53 20.98 14.31
C GLU A 94 -28.13 21.32 12.86
N ASP A 95 -28.67 20.60 11.86
CA ASP A 95 -28.43 20.94 10.45
C ASP A 95 -29.01 22.32 10.08
N ILE A 96 -30.22 22.64 10.54
CA ILE A 96 -30.81 23.98 10.37
C ILE A 96 -29.93 25.05 11.03
N PHE A 97 -29.47 24.81 12.26
CA PHE A 97 -28.58 25.73 12.97
C PHE A 97 -27.28 25.99 12.18
N ASN A 98 -26.66 24.93 11.65
CA ASN A 98 -25.45 25.04 10.85
C ASN A 98 -25.66 25.91 9.60
N ASN A 99 -26.77 25.72 8.90
CA ASN A 99 -27.12 26.51 7.72
C ASN A 99 -27.37 27.99 8.09
N ILE A 100 -28.14 28.25 9.14
CA ILE A 100 -28.40 29.62 9.62
C ILE A 100 -27.10 30.31 10.04
N PHE A 101 -26.20 29.62 10.75
CA PHE A 101 -24.92 30.17 11.17
C PHE A 101 -24.06 30.59 9.96
N GLN A 102 -23.97 29.73 8.94
CA GLN A 102 -23.23 30.03 7.72
C GLN A 102 -23.82 31.24 6.98
N HIS A 103 -25.15 31.31 6.85
CA HIS A 103 -25.82 32.45 6.23
C HIS A 103 -25.59 33.74 7.03
N LYS A 104 -25.68 33.69 8.36
CA LYS A 104 -25.45 34.86 9.22
C LYS A 104 -24.01 35.39 9.09
N CYS A 105 -23.02 34.51 9.05
CA CYS A 105 -21.63 34.89 8.79
C CYS A 105 -21.45 35.49 7.38
N ALA A 106 -22.09 34.92 6.36
CA ALA A 106 -22.03 35.45 5.00
C ALA A 106 -22.68 36.85 4.89
N ARG A 107 -23.85 37.05 5.51
CA ARG A 107 -24.49 38.37 5.58
C ARG A 107 -23.63 39.39 6.31
N ARG A 108 -22.97 39.00 7.40
CA ARG A 108 -22.06 39.88 8.12
C ARG A 108 -20.85 40.27 7.27
N MET A 109 -20.26 39.32 6.54
CA MET A 109 -19.18 39.60 5.60
C MET A 109 -19.59 40.61 4.53
N GLU A 110 -20.78 40.45 3.94
CA GLU A 110 -21.30 41.42 2.96
C GLU A 110 -21.58 42.79 3.56
N SER A 111 -21.96 42.85 4.84
CA SER A 111 -22.17 44.12 5.56
C SER A 111 -20.87 44.82 5.93
N GLU A 112 -19.81 44.08 6.31
CA GLU A 112 -18.50 44.65 6.65
C GLU A 112 -17.72 45.05 5.39
N TYR A 113 -17.91 44.32 4.28
CA TYR A 113 -17.26 44.58 2.99
C TYR A 113 -18.31 44.79 1.89
N PRO A 114 -19.04 45.93 1.92
CA PRO A 114 -20.07 46.20 0.93
C PRO A 114 -19.44 46.34 -0.46
N GLN A 115 -19.96 45.60 -1.43
CA GLN A 115 -19.57 45.79 -2.82
C GLN A 115 -20.46 46.84 -3.48
N PRO A 116 -19.91 47.84 -4.19
CA PRO A 116 -20.70 48.71 -5.05
C PRO A 116 -21.48 47.89 -6.08
N ARG A 117 -22.76 48.23 -6.23
CA ARG A 117 -23.66 47.58 -7.21
C ARG A 117 -23.33 48.10 -8.60
N GLY A 118 -23.31 47.20 -9.59
CA GLY A 118 -23.08 47.56 -11.00
C GLY A 118 -21.60 47.68 -11.41
N GLU A 119 -20.66 47.52 -10.48
CA GLU A 119 -19.23 47.54 -10.81
C GLU A 119 -18.67 46.15 -11.11
N ARG A 120 -17.66 46.11 -12.00
CA ARG A 120 -16.93 44.89 -12.33
C ARG A 120 -16.18 44.36 -11.10
N LYS A 121 -16.40 43.10 -10.75
CA LYS A 121 -15.61 42.40 -9.72
C LYS A 121 -14.14 42.31 -10.14
N ASN A 122 -13.23 42.50 -9.17
CA ASN A 122 -11.79 42.45 -9.39
C ASN A 122 -11.40 41.15 -10.13
N PRO A 123 -10.70 41.24 -11.28
CA PRO A 123 -10.30 40.06 -12.05
C PRO A 123 -9.44 39.08 -11.24
N THR A 124 -8.61 39.56 -10.29
CA THR A 124 -7.75 38.70 -9.47
C THR A 124 -8.56 37.67 -8.67
N VAL A 125 -9.70 38.08 -8.09
CA VAL A 125 -10.56 37.17 -7.32
C VAL A 125 -11.22 36.13 -8.24
N LYS A 126 -11.54 36.52 -9.49
CA LYS A 126 -12.10 35.59 -10.49
C LYS A 126 -11.08 34.54 -10.90
N TYR A 127 -9.86 34.94 -11.22
CA TYR A 127 -8.80 34.02 -11.61
C TYR A 127 -8.34 33.14 -10.44
N LEU A 128 -8.29 33.68 -9.22
CA LEU A 128 -7.92 32.87 -8.05
C LEU A 128 -8.99 31.83 -7.73
N MET A 129 -10.27 32.23 -7.67
CA MET A 129 -11.35 31.30 -7.30
C MET A 129 -11.68 30.32 -8.44
N GLY A 130 -11.77 30.80 -9.68
CA GLY A 130 -12.02 29.97 -10.85
C GLY A 130 -10.82 29.10 -11.25
N GLY A 131 -9.62 29.69 -11.26
CA GLY A 131 -8.38 28.97 -11.54
C GLY A 131 -8.07 27.93 -10.48
N GLY A 132 -8.31 28.23 -9.20
CA GLY A 132 -8.18 27.26 -8.12
C GLY A 132 -9.10 26.05 -8.31
N ALA A 133 -10.38 26.27 -8.64
CA ALA A 133 -11.31 25.19 -8.94
C ALA A 133 -10.85 24.34 -10.14
N LEU A 134 -10.34 24.98 -11.19
CA LEU A 134 -9.81 24.30 -12.37
C LEU A 134 -8.59 23.44 -12.05
N VAL A 135 -7.64 23.95 -11.25
CA VAL A 135 -6.46 23.18 -10.81
C VAL A 135 -6.86 21.98 -9.97
N VAL A 136 -7.85 22.11 -9.08
CA VAL A 136 -8.38 20.98 -8.29
C VAL A 136 -8.96 19.89 -9.20
N ILE A 137 -9.73 20.26 -10.23
CA ILE A 137 -10.30 19.30 -11.19
C ILE A 137 -9.19 18.58 -11.96
N ILE A 138 -8.20 19.30 -12.49
CA ILE A 138 -7.05 18.69 -13.18
C ILE A 138 -6.30 17.76 -12.22
N GLY A 139 -6.11 18.18 -10.97
CA GLY A 139 -5.49 17.39 -9.92
C GLY A 139 -6.22 16.06 -9.69
N ILE A 140 -7.54 16.07 -9.54
CA ILE A 140 -8.33 14.83 -9.34
C ILE A 140 -8.20 13.88 -10.54
N LEU A 141 -8.10 14.40 -11.77
CA LEU A 141 -7.93 13.58 -12.97
C LEU A 141 -6.51 13.01 -13.11
N TRP A 142 -5.48 13.82 -12.86
CA TRP A 142 -4.07 13.43 -13.06
C TRP A 142 -3.46 12.70 -11.87
N PHE A 143 -3.82 13.04 -10.64
CA PHE A 143 -3.29 12.45 -9.42
C PHE A 143 -3.38 10.90 -9.39
N PRO A 144 -4.51 10.25 -9.69
CA PRO A 144 -4.58 8.78 -9.70
C PRO A 144 -3.69 8.17 -10.79
N LEU A 145 -3.57 8.84 -11.95
CA LEU A 145 -2.70 8.39 -13.04
C LEU A 145 -1.22 8.47 -12.63
N VAL A 146 -0.82 9.54 -11.96
CA VAL A 146 0.54 9.73 -11.45
C VAL A 146 0.85 8.69 -10.37
N LEU A 147 -0.07 8.42 -9.43
CA LEU A 147 0.11 7.37 -8.43
C LEU A 147 0.25 5.98 -9.06
N PHE A 148 -0.53 5.67 -10.11
CA PHE A 148 -0.40 4.40 -10.83
C PHE A 148 0.95 4.29 -11.57
N ALA A 149 1.40 5.38 -12.20
CA ALA A 149 2.68 5.41 -12.88
C ALA A 149 3.87 5.27 -11.91
N LEU A 150 3.79 5.89 -10.72
CA LEU A 150 4.80 5.76 -9.65
C LEU A 150 4.72 4.41 -8.94
N GLY A 151 3.54 3.79 -8.85
CA GLY A 151 3.30 2.51 -8.20
C GLY A 151 3.82 1.29 -8.98
N ASN A 152 4.17 1.45 -10.26
CA ASN A 152 4.76 0.38 -11.07
C ASN A 152 6.26 0.13 -10.82
N THR A 153 6.83 0.69 -9.75
CA THR A 153 8.17 0.31 -9.33
C THR A 153 8.18 -1.07 -8.71
N VAL A 154 9.02 -1.94 -9.25
CA VAL A 154 9.50 -3.25 -8.75
C VAL A 154 8.66 -4.49 -9.06
N GLY A 155 8.62 -4.87 -10.33
CA GLY A 155 8.72 -6.29 -10.68
C GLY A 155 10.06 -6.83 -10.16
N LYS A 156 10.11 -7.35 -8.93
CA LYS A 156 11.30 -8.03 -8.42
C LYS A 156 11.46 -9.34 -9.20
N PRO A 157 12.63 -9.60 -9.82
CA PRO A 157 12.87 -10.88 -10.45
C PRO A 157 12.77 -11.98 -9.37
N ASN A 158 11.86 -12.93 -9.57
CA ASN A 158 11.70 -14.07 -8.68
C ASN A 158 12.79 -15.11 -9.00
N LEU A 159 13.93 -15.05 -8.32
CA LEU A 159 14.97 -16.06 -8.49
C LEU A 159 14.51 -17.39 -7.87
N PRO A 160 14.59 -18.51 -8.60
CA PRO A 160 14.42 -19.82 -8.00
C PRO A 160 15.58 -20.10 -7.04
N TYR A 161 15.27 -20.48 -5.79
CA TYR A 161 16.25 -20.77 -4.75
C TYR A 161 16.86 -22.18 -4.86
N ASP A 162 16.11 -23.13 -5.42
CA ASP A 162 16.55 -24.50 -5.64
C ASP A 162 15.91 -25.06 -6.92
N VAL A 163 16.72 -25.72 -7.74
CA VAL A 163 16.27 -26.46 -8.92
C VAL A 163 16.61 -27.92 -8.71
N THR A 164 15.58 -28.74 -8.53
CA THR A 164 15.74 -30.19 -8.32
C THR A 164 15.31 -30.98 -9.56
N LEU A 165 16.17 -31.88 -10.00
CA LEU A 165 15.93 -32.80 -11.11
C LEU A 165 15.92 -34.22 -10.55
N SER A 166 14.86 -34.97 -10.82
CA SER A 166 14.76 -36.38 -10.45
C SER A 166 14.40 -37.24 -11.65
N LEU A 167 15.26 -38.20 -12.00
CA LEU A 167 15.01 -39.20 -13.02
C LEU A 167 14.45 -40.47 -12.36
N ARG A 168 13.27 -40.89 -12.79
CA ARG A 168 12.55 -42.09 -12.32
C ARG A 168 12.22 -42.97 -13.52
N ILE A 169 12.31 -44.28 -13.33
CA ILE A 169 11.84 -45.28 -14.30
C ILE A 169 10.56 -45.87 -13.70
N GLY A 170 9.41 -45.63 -14.33
CA GLY A 170 8.12 -46.13 -13.84
C GLY A 170 7.77 -45.67 -12.40
N PRO A 171 7.06 -46.51 -11.61
CA PRO A 171 6.65 -46.17 -10.25
C PRO A 171 7.75 -46.34 -9.19
N TYR A 172 8.98 -46.67 -9.60
CA TYR A 172 10.07 -47.02 -8.70
C TYR A 172 10.79 -45.78 -8.12
N GLN A 173 11.67 -46.02 -7.13
CA GLN A 173 12.49 -44.98 -6.53
C GLN A 173 13.37 -44.27 -7.58
N PRO A 174 13.59 -42.95 -7.45
CA PRO A 174 14.38 -42.19 -8.41
C PRO A 174 15.82 -42.72 -8.47
N VAL A 175 16.20 -43.16 -9.68
CA VAL A 175 17.53 -43.67 -10.00
C VAL A 175 18.57 -42.54 -9.91
N TYR A 176 18.14 -41.31 -10.18
CA TYR A 176 19.00 -40.13 -10.11
C TYR A 176 18.24 -38.95 -9.51
N THR A 177 18.80 -38.32 -8.48
CA THR A 177 18.28 -37.06 -7.92
C THR A 177 19.40 -36.06 -7.79
N MET A 178 19.20 -34.85 -8.29
CA MET A 178 20.19 -33.79 -8.25
C MET A 178 19.52 -32.45 -7.91
N SER A 179 20.09 -31.69 -6.99
CA SER A 179 19.62 -30.35 -6.61
C SER A 179 20.71 -29.32 -6.91
N ALA A 180 20.32 -28.16 -7.45
CA ALA A 180 21.18 -27.03 -7.69
C ALA A 180 20.67 -25.84 -6.88
N GLN A 181 21.45 -25.42 -5.88
CA GLN A 181 21.14 -24.32 -4.97
C GLN A 181 21.85 -23.03 -5.40
N ASN A 182 21.64 -21.92 -4.70
CA ASN A 182 22.16 -20.57 -5.02
C ASN A 182 23.60 -20.52 -5.57
N ASN A 183 24.54 -21.32 -5.04
CA ASN A 183 25.94 -21.27 -5.46
C ASN A 183 26.24 -21.98 -6.80
N SER A 184 25.25 -22.68 -7.37
CA SER A 184 25.32 -23.32 -8.68
C SER A 184 24.27 -22.80 -9.66
N ILE A 185 23.52 -21.74 -9.32
CA ILE A 185 22.57 -21.09 -10.23
C ILE A 185 23.21 -19.83 -10.81
N TYR A 186 23.50 -19.84 -12.10
CA TYR A 186 24.15 -18.73 -12.79
C TYR A 186 23.14 -17.93 -13.59
N ARG A 187 23.25 -16.61 -13.57
CA ARG A 187 22.47 -15.76 -14.47
C ARG A 187 22.96 -15.97 -15.91
N VAL A 188 22.06 -16.35 -16.80
CA VAL A 188 22.32 -16.36 -18.24
C VAL A 188 22.25 -14.91 -18.70
N ALA A 189 23.41 -14.30 -18.90
CA ALA A 189 23.47 -13.10 -19.72
C ALA A 189 23.16 -13.53 -21.15
N ILE A 190 21.93 -13.28 -21.61
CA ILE A 190 21.67 -13.18 -23.04
C ILE A 190 22.37 -11.89 -23.47
N ILE A 191 23.69 -11.99 -23.65
CA ILE A 191 24.39 -11.04 -24.49
C ILE A 191 23.73 -11.27 -25.85
N ALA A 192 22.97 -10.30 -26.34
CA ALA A 192 22.70 -10.21 -27.76
C ALA A 192 24.06 -10.09 -28.43
N ARG A 193 24.74 -11.23 -28.66
CA ARG A 193 25.97 -11.26 -29.41
C ARG A 193 25.58 -10.80 -30.81
N PRO A 194 26.17 -9.73 -31.37
CA PRO A 194 26.01 -9.47 -32.78
C PRO A 194 26.45 -10.74 -33.53
N VAL A 195 25.66 -11.11 -34.53
CA VAL A 195 25.58 -12.41 -35.22
C VAL A 195 26.88 -12.83 -35.97
N TYR A 196 28.05 -12.26 -35.68
CA TYR A 196 29.23 -12.43 -36.55
C TYR A 196 30.39 -13.31 -36.05
N GLU A 197 30.31 -13.94 -34.88
CA GLU A 197 31.34 -14.92 -34.47
C GLU A 197 30.77 -16.33 -34.38
N ARG A 198 30.91 -17.07 -35.49
CA ARG A 198 30.65 -18.50 -35.56
C ARG A 198 31.82 -19.24 -34.87
N PRO A 199 31.64 -19.96 -33.75
CA PRO A 199 32.69 -20.81 -33.20
C PRO A 199 33.00 -21.98 -34.15
N PRO A 200 34.24 -22.52 -34.14
CA PRO A 200 34.65 -23.57 -35.06
C PRO A 200 33.79 -24.83 -34.88
N GLN A 201 33.42 -25.41 -36.02
CA GLN A 201 32.42 -26.48 -36.19
C GLN A 201 32.67 -27.67 -35.26
N VAL A 202 31.73 -27.91 -34.33
CA VAL A 202 31.55 -29.21 -33.65
C VAL A 202 30.42 -29.91 -34.38
N SER A 203 30.77 -30.91 -35.19
CA SER A 203 29.92 -31.55 -36.21
C SER A 203 28.95 -32.61 -35.67
N SER A 204 28.24 -32.36 -34.55
CA SER A 204 27.40 -33.42 -33.96
C SER A 204 26.07 -32.98 -33.33
N TRP A 205 25.47 -31.86 -33.74
CA TRP A 205 24.11 -31.51 -33.32
C TRP A 205 23.18 -31.45 -34.54
N PRO A 206 22.06 -32.18 -34.55
CA PRO A 206 21.03 -31.93 -35.55
C PRO A 206 20.39 -30.57 -35.27
N GLU A 207 20.19 -29.77 -36.32
CA GLU A 207 19.45 -28.51 -36.28
C GLU A 207 18.01 -28.82 -35.83
N VAL A 208 17.67 -28.54 -34.58
CA VAL A 208 16.28 -28.63 -34.10
C VAL A 208 15.68 -27.23 -34.20
N ASP A 209 14.84 -27.02 -35.20
CA ASP A 209 14.00 -25.83 -35.33
C ASP A 209 13.00 -25.79 -34.15
N LEU A 210 13.36 -25.10 -33.07
CA LEU A 210 12.46 -24.82 -31.98
C LEU A 210 11.33 -23.90 -32.49
N PRO A 211 10.04 -24.23 -32.25
CA PRO A 211 8.97 -23.30 -32.53
C PRO A 211 9.19 -22.03 -31.72
N ALA A 212 9.14 -20.90 -32.40
CA ALA A 212 9.52 -19.59 -31.90
C ALA A 212 8.57 -18.90 -30.86
N PRO A 213 7.45 -19.43 -30.33
CA PRO A 213 6.58 -18.61 -29.48
C PRO A 213 6.86 -18.75 -27.96
N GLY A 214 8.06 -19.13 -27.54
CA GLY A 214 8.40 -19.26 -26.11
C GLY A 214 9.40 -18.23 -25.57
N VAL A 215 10.36 -17.81 -26.39
CA VAL A 215 11.49 -16.98 -25.94
C VAL A 215 11.16 -15.48 -26.02
N GLY A 216 10.16 -15.10 -26.81
CA GLY A 216 9.70 -13.70 -26.94
C GLY A 216 8.74 -13.21 -25.84
N LEU A 217 8.24 -14.10 -24.98
CA LEU A 217 7.37 -13.74 -23.85
C LEU A 217 8.13 -13.43 -22.56
N VAL A 218 9.41 -13.80 -22.53
CA VAL A 218 10.32 -13.32 -21.49
C VAL A 218 10.76 -11.95 -21.96
N GLY A 219 10.19 -10.89 -21.39
CA GLY A 219 10.72 -9.52 -21.52
C GLY A 219 12.18 -9.43 -21.05
N PRO A 220 12.73 -8.27 -20.66
CA PRO A 220 14.13 -8.14 -20.21
C PRO A 220 14.43 -8.85 -18.86
N TYR A 221 13.72 -9.93 -18.54
CA TYR A 221 13.90 -10.72 -17.35
C TYR A 221 15.13 -11.60 -17.46
N PRO A 222 15.92 -11.69 -16.38
CA PRO A 222 17.10 -12.52 -16.36
C PRO A 222 16.74 -14.01 -16.45
N LEU A 223 17.25 -14.70 -17.46
CA LEU A 223 17.26 -16.17 -17.46
C LEU A 223 18.34 -16.67 -16.49
N TYR A 224 18.13 -17.86 -15.92
CA TYR A 224 19.08 -18.51 -15.02
C TYR A 224 19.37 -19.93 -15.51
N ARG A 225 20.63 -20.36 -15.38
CA ARG A 225 21.12 -21.70 -15.69
C ARG A 225 21.60 -22.35 -14.42
N GLY A 226 20.99 -23.47 -14.04
CA GLY A 226 21.51 -24.35 -13.01
C GLY A 226 22.74 -25.12 -13.52
N GLY A 227 23.90 -24.84 -12.96
CA GLY A 227 25.13 -25.62 -13.08
C GLY A 227 25.00 -26.93 -12.31
N MET A 228 24.46 -27.94 -12.97
CA MET A 228 24.21 -29.24 -12.40
C MET A 228 25.48 -30.10 -12.39
N ARG A 229 26.16 -30.26 -11.24
CA ARG A 229 27.37 -31.10 -11.11
C ARG A 229 26.97 -32.51 -10.69
N GLY A 230 27.00 -33.45 -11.64
CA GLY A 230 26.62 -34.84 -11.40
C GLY A 230 27.60 -35.58 -10.49
N ARG A 231 27.12 -35.95 -9.30
CA ARG A 231 27.68 -37.04 -8.50
C ARG A 231 26.49 -37.80 -7.93
N VAL A 232 26.47 -39.12 -8.08
CA VAL A 232 25.41 -39.99 -7.53
C VAL A 232 25.45 -39.88 -6.01
N GLY A 233 24.69 -38.95 -5.45
CA GLY A 233 24.73 -38.57 -4.03
C GLY A 233 23.99 -39.52 -3.10
N ARG A 234 23.22 -40.48 -3.64
CA ARG A 234 22.62 -41.57 -2.89
C ARG A 234 22.91 -42.89 -3.60
N VAL A 235 23.55 -43.81 -2.88
CA VAL A 235 23.70 -45.21 -3.30
C VAL A 235 22.29 -45.72 -3.62
N TRP A 236 22.13 -46.26 -4.84
CA TRP A 236 20.86 -46.85 -5.27
C TRP A 236 20.50 -48.00 -4.33
N GLY A 237 19.56 -47.75 -3.42
CA GLY A 237 19.07 -48.70 -2.43
C GLY A 237 18.13 -49.73 -3.04
N GLY A 238 18.47 -50.28 -4.21
CA GLY A 238 17.76 -51.42 -4.77
C GLY A 238 17.90 -52.59 -3.82
N GLY A 239 16.80 -52.98 -3.16
CA GLY A 239 16.74 -54.20 -2.36
C GLY A 239 17.23 -55.40 -3.20
N MET A 240 17.91 -56.34 -2.55
CA MET A 240 18.65 -57.48 -3.12
C MET A 240 17.97 -58.25 -4.26
N GLY A 241 16.65 -58.17 -4.44
CA GLY A 241 15.90 -58.84 -5.51
C GLY A 241 16.21 -58.37 -6.94
N TRP A 242 16.79 -57.17 -7.14
CA TRP A 242 17.02 -56.63 -8.49
C TRP A 242 18.41 -56.90 -9.08
N ARG A 243 19.37 -57.35 -8.26
CA ARG A 243 20.73 -57.63 -8.74
C ARG A 243 20.81 -58.87 -9.65
N LEU A 244 19.76 -59.70 -9.66
CA LEU A 244 19.67 -60.94 -10.42
C LEU A 244 19.15 -60.78 -11.86
N LEU A 245 18.46 -59.68 -12.19
CA LEU A 245 17.85 -59.49 -13.52
C LEU A 245 18.80 -58.86 -14.56
N LEU A 246 19.93 -58.28 -14.14
CA LEU A 246 20.97 -57.77 -15.05
C LEU A 246 22.11 -58.77 -15.29
N SER A 247 22.03 -59.98 -14.73
CA SER A 247 23.01 -61.05 -14.95
C SER A 247 22.52 -62.14 -15.92
N PHE A 248 21.32 -62.00 -16.48
CA PHE A 248 20.73 -62.90 -17.47
C PHE A 248 20.56 -62.14 -18.80
N GLY A 249 21.66 -61.99 -19.53
CA GLY A 249 21.70 -61.28 -20.80
C GLY A 249 23.09 -61.26 -21.40
N GLU A 250 23.79 -62.39 -21.37
CA GLU A 250 24.99 -62.61 -22.19
C GLU A 250 24.81 -63.97 -22.88
N GLU A 251 24.93 -63.95 -24.19
CA GLU A 251 24.69 -65.03 -25.14
C GLU A 251 25.50 -66.30 -24.86
N LYS A 252 24.90 -67.44 -25.19
CA LYS A 252 25.60 -68.55 -25.82
C LYS A 252 24.73 -69.09 -26.96
N GLU A 253 24.88 -68.50 -28.14
CA GLU A 253 24.84 -69.26 -29.39
C GLU A 253 26.12 -70.08 -29.45
N ASP A 254 26.01 -71.41 -29.52
CA ASP A 254 26.80 -72.29 -30.39
C ASP A 254 26.50 -73.77 -30.11
N SER A 255 25.92 -74.40 -31.15
CA SER A 255 25.69 -75.84 -31.46
C SER A 255 24.24 -76.28 -31.54
#